data_AF-A0A965BU33-F1
#
_entry.id   AF-A0A965BU33-F1
#
_cell.length_a   1.000
_cell.length_b   1.000
_cell.length_c   1.000
_cell.angle_alpha   90.00
_cell.angle_beta   90.00
_cell.angle_gamma   90.00
#
_symmetry.space_group_name_H-M   'P 1'
#
loop_
_entity.id
_entity.type
_entity.pdbx_description
1 polymer ?
#
loop_
_entity_poly.entity_id
_entity_poly.type
_entity_poly.pdbx_seq_one_letter_code
_entity_poly.pdbx_strand_id
1 'polypeptide(L)'
;MAPVRVQEAASHRIDEIYRYTRDRWGAEQADRYITGLFAAFEKISTHQVLSHPIPAEFGVDGYFLRYERHFVYWRRLADGNIGIVTILHERMHRIERFREVFGL
;
A
#
# COMPACT_ATOMS: atom_id res chain seq x y z
N MET A 1 6.26 -9.47 -16.16
CA MET A 1 6.11 -8.80 -14.85
C MET A 1 5.32 -7.52 -15.10
N ALA A 2 4.20 -7.30 -14.42
CA ALA A 2 3.40 -6.09 -14.63
C ALA A 2 4.05 -4.90 -13.90
N PRO A 3 4.37 -3.79 -14.58
CA PRO A 3 4.88 -2.58 -13.93
C PRO A 3 4.03 -2.13 -12.73
N VAL A 4 4.71 -1.70 -11.67
CA VAL A 4 4.09 -1.08 -10.50
C VAL A 4 4.04 0.43 -10.70
N ARG A 5 2.88 1.04 -10.43
CA ARG A 5 2.68 2.50 -10.43
C ARG A 5 2.18 2.95 -9.06
N VAL A 6 2.94 3.81 -8.40
CA VAL A 6 2.53 4.47 -7.15
C VAL A 6 1.63 5.64 -7.51
N GLN A 7 0.38 5.63 -7.04
CA GLN A 7 -0.53 6.75 -7.23
C GLN A 7 -0.20 7.89 -6.26
N GLU A 8 -0.63 9.11 -6.59
CA GLU A 8 -0.36 10.33 -5.82
C GLU A 8 -0.69 10.18 -4.33
N ALA A 9 -1.88 9.65 -4.01
CA ALA A 9 -2.29 9.40 -2.62
C ALA A 9 -1.35 8.42 -1.89
N ALA A 10 -0.86 7.38 -2.56
CA ALA A 10 0.12 6.46 -1.99
C ALA A 10 1.49 7.12 -1.81
N SER A 11 1.90 8.00 -2.73
CA SER A 11 3.16 8.75 -2.62
C SER A 11 3.19 9.62 -1.37
N HIS A 12 2.10 10.35 -1.08
CA HIS A 12 1.99 11.13 0.15
C HIS A 12 2.07 10.27 1.42
N ARG A 13 1.45 9.08 1.40
CA ARG A 13 1.54 8.13 2.52
C ARG A 13 2.96 7.62 2.72
N ILE A 14 3.70 7.33 1.64
CA ILE A 14 5.11 6.90 1.73
C ILE A 14 5.95 7.98 2.42
N ASP A 15 5.76 9.26 2.05
CA ASP A 15 6.46 10.38 2.68
C ASP A 15 6.14 10.51 4.17
N GLU A 16 4.85 10.38 4.54
CA GLU A 16 4.42 10.39 5.95
C GLU A 16 5.04 9.25 6.74
N ILE A 17 5.04 8.04 6.18
CA ILE A 17 5.64 6.84 6.78
C ILE A 17 7.14 7.07 6.99
N TYR A 18 7.85 7.58 5.99
CA TYR A 18 9.28 7.85 6.07
C TYR A 18 9.58 8.86 7.18
N ARG A 19 8.93 10.04 7.17
CA ARG A 19 9.15 11.10 8.15
C ARG A 19 8.86 10.60 9.56
N TYR A 20 7.71 9.96 9.76
CA TYR A 20 7.34 9.42 11.06
C TYR A 20 8.35 8.38 11.56
N THR A 21 8.79 7.48 10.67
CA THR A 21 9.75 6.43 11.03
C THR A 21 11.11 7.02 11.36
N ARG A 22 11.58 7.99 10.58
CA ARG A 22 12.85 8.68 10.79
C ARG A 22 12.83 9.44 12.12
N ASP A 23 11.78 10.19 12.40
CA ASP A 23 11.69 11.05 13.58
C ASP A 23 11.60 10.21 14.87
N ARG A 24 11.14 8.96 14.79
CA ARG A 24 11.00 8.03 15.93
C ARG A 24 12.21 7.12 16.13
N TRP A 25 12.83 6.65 15.06
CA TRP A 25 13.83 5.56 15.10
C TRP A 25 15.10 5.85 14.28
N GLY A 26 15.22 7.02 13.66
CA GLY A 26 16.37 7.41 12.86
C GLY A 26 16.26 7.05 11.38
N ALA A 27 17.12 7.68 10.58
CA ALA A 27 17.10 7.56 9.12
C ALA A 27 17.34 6.14 8.62
N GLU A 28 18.26 5.40 9.25
CA GLU A 28 18.57 4.02 8.84
C GLU A 28 17.35 3.09 8.93
N GLN A 29 16.53 3.26 9.98
CA GLN A 29 15.29 2.50 10.14
C GLN A 29 14.25 2.91 9.08
N ALA A 30 14.15 4.20 8.77
CA ALA A 30 13.24 4.71 7.76
C ALA A 30 13.61 4.20 6.35
N ASP A 31 14.90 4.24 6.01
CA ASP A 31 15.41 3.76 4.73
C ASP A 31 15.15 2.25 4.58
N ARG A 32 15.43 1.47 5.63
CA ARG A 32 15.15 0.02 5.66
C ARG A 32 13.66 -0.28 5.47
N TYR A 33 12.80 0.46 6.17
CA TYR A 33 11.35 0.27 6.10
C TYR A 33 10.80 0.58 4.71
N ILE A 34 11.18 1.71 4.11
CA ILE A 34 10.74 2.08 2.77
C ILE A 34 11.30 1.12 1.71
N THR A 35 12.57 0.73 1.81
CA THR A 35 13.16 -0.26 0.90
C THR A 35 12.39 -1.59 0.93
N GLY A 36 12.06 -2.09 2.12
CA GLY A 36 11.27 -3.30 2.27
C GLY A 36 9.83 -3.15 1.74
N LEU A 37 9.23 -1.98 1.91
CA LEU A 37 7.91 -1.65 1.36
C LEU A 37 7.90 -1.70 -0.18
N PHE A 38 8.89 -1.08 -0.84
CA PHE A 38 9.01 -1.15 -2.30
C PHE A 38 9.30 -2.57 -2.79
N ALA A 39 10.13 -3.33 -2.08
CA ALA A 39 10.36 -4.74 -2.38
C ALA A 39 9.07 -5.57 -2.26
N ALA A 40 8.16 -5.22 -1.34
CA ALA A 40 6.85 -5.85 -1.25
C ALA A 40 5.97 -5.54 -2.46
N PHE A 41 6.04 -4.32 -3.02
CA PHE A 41 5.30 -3.97 -4.25
C PHE A 41 5.73 -4.81 -5.45
N GLU A 42 7.04 -4.98 -5.63
CA GLU A 42 7.57 -5.79 -6.74
C GLU A 42 7.07 -7.24 -6.64
N LYS A 43 6.99 -7.79 -5.42
CA LYS A 43 6.46 -9.14 -5.20
C LYS A 43 4.99 -9.30 -5.56
N ILE A 44 4.21 -8.21 -5.62
CA ILE A 44 2.82 -8.26 -6.11
C ILE A 44 2.82 -8.70 -7.58
N SER A 45 3.70 -8.11 -8.38
CA SER A 45 3.79 -8.36 -9.82
C SER A 45 4.25 -9.77 -10.18
N THR A 46 4.99 -10.40 -9.28
CA THR A 46 5.50 -11.77 -9.39
C THR A 46 4.64 -12.80 -8.66
N HIS A 47 3.53 -12.37 -8.03
CA HIS A 47 2.65 -13.21 -7.19
C HIS A 47 3.41 -13.91 -6.03
N GLN A 48 4.47 -13.29 -5.52
CA GLN A 48 5.29 -13.79 -4.42
C GLN A 48 4.83 -13.31 -3.04
N VAL A 49 3.73 -12.55 -2.98
CA VAL A 49 3.06 -12.12 -1.76
C VAL A 49 1.58 -12.47 -1.81
N LEU A 50 1.04 -12.93 -0.68
CA LEU A 50 -0.38 -13.17 -0.54
C LEU A 50 -1.12 -11.82 -0.46
N SER A 51 -2.00 -11.57 -1.43
CA SER A 51 -2.92 -10.44 -1.41
C SER A 51 -4.32 -10.94 -1.14
N HIS A 52 -5.06 -10.22 -0.30
CA HIS A 52 -6.44 -10.50 0.04
C HIS A 52 -7.36 -9.59 -0.79
N PRO A 53 -8.46 -10.12 -1.34
CA PRO A 53 -9.43 -9.30 -2.03
C PRO A 53 -10.06 -8.32 -1.04
N ILE A 54 -10.36 -7.12 -1.54
CA ILE A 54 -11.19 -6.17 -0.81
C ILE A 54 -12.61 -6.74 -0.71
N PRO A 55 -13.25 -6.75 0.47
CA PRO A 55 -14.62 -7.26 0.59
C PRO A 55 -15.59 -6.52 -0.33
N ALA A 56 -16.45 -7.28 -1.02
CA ALA A 56 -17.36 -6.74 -2.03
C ALA A 56 -18.37 -5.71 -1.48
N GLU A 57 -18.67 -5.76 -0.18
CA GLU A 57 -19.50 -4.77 0.54
C GLU A 57 -18.95 -3.34 0.45
N PHE A 58 -17.66 -3.18 0.15
CA PHE A 58 -17.06 -1.89 -0.09
C PHE A 58 -17.32 -1.38 -1.50
N GLY A 59 -17.75 -2.19 -2.48
CA GLY A 59 -17.97 -1.72 -3.85
C GLY A 59 -16.69 -1.29 -4.58
N VAL A 60 -15.51 -1.67 -4.08
CA VAL A 60 -14.21 -1.45 -4.73
C VAL A 60 -13.68 -2.77 -5.26
N ASP A 61 -13.23 -2.77 -6.51
CA ASP A 61 -12.38 -3.84 -7.02
C ASP A 61 -10.90 -3.57 -6.68
N GLY A 62 -10.27 -4.54 -6.05
CA GLY A 62 -8.86 -4.47 -5.69
C GLY A 62 -8.50 -5.43 -4.58
N TYR A 63 -7.27 -5.27 -4.10
CA TYR A 63 -6.64 -6.16 -3.15
C TYR A 63 -5.86 -5.36 -2.12
N PHE A 64 -5.52 -6.03 -1.03
CA PHE A 64 -4.58 -5.51 -0.06
C PHE A 64 -3.63 -6.58 0.44
N LEU A 65 -2.46 -6.15 0.90
CA LEU A 65 -1.51 -7.01 1.60
C LEU A 65 -0.97 -6.27 2.82
N ARG A 66 -0.55 -7.03 3.83
CA ARG A 66 0.11 -6.47 5.01
C ARG A 66 1.62 -6.48 4.80
N TYR A 67 2.24 -5.32 4.95
CA TYR A 67 3.68 -5.16 5.08
C TYR A 67 3.98 -4.59 6.47
N GLU A 68 4.49 -5.45 7.35
CA GLU A 68 4.72 -5.13 8.77
C GLU A 68 3.49 -4.47 9.43
N ARG A 69 3.59 -3.16 9.73
CA ARG A 69 2.54 -2.38 10.41
C ARG A 69 1.63 -1.62 9.45
N HIS A 70 1.78 -1.81 8.15
CA HIS A 70 1.03 -1.11 7.12
C HIS A 70 0.29 -2.08 6.20
N PHE A 71 -0.88 -1.66 5.73
CA PHE A 71 -1.65 -2.32 4.70
C PHE A 71 -1.49 -1.55 3.39
N VAL A 72 -1.03 -2.26 2.36
CA VAL A 72 -0.84 -1.72 1.02
C VAL A 72 -2.06 -2.10 0.20
N TYR A 73 -2.79 -1.09 -0.29
CA TYR A 73 -3.94 -1.27 -1.16
C TYR A 73 -3.53 -1.10 -2.61
N TRP A 74 -3.92 -2.05 -3.44
CA TRP A 74 -3.56 -2.04 -4.85
C TRP A 74 -4.67 -2.62 -5.72
N ARG A 75 -4.64 -2.29 -7.01
CA ARG A 75 -5.55 -2.87 -8.01
C ARG A 75 -4.84 -3.03 -9.35
N ARG A 76 -5.43 -3.82 -10.24
CA ARG A 76 -5.03 -3.81 -11.66
C ARG A 76 -5.59 -2.55 -12.32
N LEU A 77 -4.75 -1.86 -13.09
CA LEU A 77 -5.13 -0.73 -13.91
C LEU A 77 -5.64 -1.22 -15.27
N ALA A 78 -6.28 -0.33 -16.03
CA ALA A 78 -6.85 -0.66 -17.34
C ALA A 78 -5.80 -1.19 -18.34
N ASP A 79 -4.54 -0.78 -18.20
CA ASP A 79 -3.42 -1.25 -19.01
C ASP A 79 -2.72 -2.50 -18.46
N GLY A 80 -3.31 -3.16 -17.46
CA GLY A 80 -2.80 -4.39 -16.85
C GLY A 80 -1.69 -4.17 -15.82
N ASN A 81 -1.22 -2.94 -15.63
CA ASN A 81 -0.25 -2.58 -14.59
C ASN A 81 -0.86 -2.67 -13.19
N ILE A 82 -0.03 -2.73 -12.16
CA ILE A 82 -0.52 -2.67 -10.78
C ILE A 82 -0.41 -1.25 -10.26
N GLY A 83 -1.52 -0.71 -9.78
CA GLY A 83 -1.59 0.60 -9.16
C GLY A 83 -1.60 0.44 -7.65
N ILE A 84 -0.59 0.98 -6.96
CA ILE A 84 -0.62 1.16 -5.50
C ILE A 84 -1.48 2.39 -5.22
N VAL A 85 -2.66 2.17 -4.64
CA VAL A 85 -3.69 3.19 -4.44
C VAL A 85 -3.43 3.99 -3.17
N THR A 86 -3.17 3.30 -2.06
CA THR A 86 -2.81 3.93 -0.79
C THR A 86 -2.10 2.96 0.13
N ILE A 87 -1.52 3.47 1.21
CA ILE A 87 -0.93 2.69 2.29
C ILE A 87 -1.48 3.21 3.62
N LEU A 88 -2.09 2.33 4.41
CA LEU A 88 -2.67 2.68 5.71
C LEU A 88 -1.93 1.97 6.85
N HIS A 89 -1.67 2.67 7.94
CA HIS A 89 -1.15 2.04 9.16
C HIS A 89 -2.20 1.09 9.78
N GLU A 90 -1.78 0.01 10.44
CA GLU A 90 -2.67 -1.02 11.03
C GLU A 90 -3.68 -0.43 12.02
N ARG A 91 -3.29 0.62 12.76
CA ARG A 91 -4.17 1.35 13.68
C ARG A 91 -5.25 2.18 12.97
N MET A 92 -5.06 2.46 11.68
CA MET A 92 -6.05 3.11 10.82
C MET A 92 -6.90 2.11 10.05
N HIS A 93 -6.59 0.81 10.15
CA HIS A 93 -7.33 -0.27 9.52
C HIS A 93 -8.65 -0.53 10.27
N ARG A 94 -9.56 0.43 10.17
CA ARG A 94 -10.98 0.30 10.48
C ARG A 94 -11.75 0.47 9.17
N ILE A 95 -12.71 -0.42 8.95
CA ILE A 95 -13.66 -0.51 7.83
C ILE A 95 -14.16 0.87 7.32
N GLU A 96 -14.32 1.85 8.20
CA GLU A 96 -14.82 3.18 7.86
C GLU A 96 -13.91 3.97 6.90
N ARG A 97 -12.59 3.76 6.95
CA ARG A 97 -11.65 4.52 6.10
C ARG A 97 -11.50 4.00 4.69
N PHE A 98 -12.08 2.83 4.43
CA PHE A 98 -12.08 2.21 3.12
C PHE A 98 -12.79 3.10 2.09
N ARG A 99 -13.90 3.73 2.49
CA ARG A 99 -14.68 4.62 1.62
C ARG A 99 -13.91 5.88 1.23
N GLU A 100 -13.26 6.52 2.20
CA GLU A 100 -12.45 7.74 1.97
C GLU A 100 -11.30 7.51 0.98
N VAL A 101 -10.63 6.36 1.09
CA VAL A 101 -9.46 6.04 0.26
C VAL A 101 -9.83 5.79 -1.20
N PHE A 102 -10.98 5.16 -1.43
CA PHE A 102 -11.41 4.74 -2.77
C PHE A 102 -12.46 5.68 -3.37
N GLY A 103 -12.80 6.78 -2.69
CA GLY A 103 -13.73 7.80 -3.18
C GLY A 103 -15.17 7.30 -3.31
N LEU A 104 -15.60 6.43 -2.40
CA LEU A 104 -16.94 5.85 -2.36
C LEU A 104 -17.85 6.50 -1.34
#